data_AF-A0A1G3RU91-F1
#
_entry.id   AF-A0A1G3RU91-F1
#
_cell.length_a   1.000
_cell.length_b   1.000
_cell.length_c   1.000
_cell.angle_alpha   90.00
_cell.angle_beta   90.00
_cell.angle_gamma   90.00
#
_symmetry.space_group_name_H-M   'P 1'
#
loop_
_entity.id
_entity.type
_entity.pdbx_description
1 polymer ?
#
loop_
_entity_poly.entity_id
_entity_poly.type
_entity_poly.pdbx_seq_one_letter_code
_entity_poly.pdbx_strand_id
1 'polypeptide(L)'
;MEVALLMELALPRVAAIMLEGLRAQGIVDIAKEDPLTLRFLSAAQAESQHEERFLAAFDASGLVLPGLMADFFEDTIKALQEKIWDCDLEATKAHYRKMLLETTEVEKEMNTWTEERRLAYRSSHANWYYWHGYGIIHARPAYMSAVRLPDGMTAGYADFMRSAVCYSGCFTPVNVGTVDACHSACHNACHDACHSACHSACHSACHSACHSACVSGGAL
;
A
#
# COMPACT_ATOMS: atom_id res chain seq x y z
N MET A 1 -3.81 -2.89 -5.35
CA MET A 1 -3.40 -1.71 -4.56
C MET A 1 -1.95 -1.78 -4.12
N GLU A 2 -1.52 -2.90 -3.56
CA GLU A 2 -0.17 -3.11 -3.01
C GLU A 2 0.97 -2.77 -3.99
N VAL A 3 0.82 -3.07 -5.28
CA VAL A 3 1.81 -2.68 -6.30
C VAL A 3 1.96 -1.15 -6.38
N ALA A 4 0.88 -0.38 -6.24
CA ALA A 4 0.96 1.08 -6.24
C ALA A 4 1.75 1.62 -5.04
N LEU A 5 1.58 0.98 -3.88
CA LEU A 5 2.36 1.30 -2.67
C LEU A 5 3.84 0.90 -2.85
N LEU A 6 4.11 -0.30 -3.39
CA LEU A 6 5.48 -0.76 -3.70
C LEU A 6 6.18 0.16 -4.72
N MET A 7 5.42 0.71 -5.66
CA MET A 7 5.90 1.68 -6.64
C MET A 7 5.95 3.12 -6.11
N GLU A 8 5.72 3.30 -4.80
CA GLU A 8 5.90 4.54 -4.05
C GLU A 8 4.97 5.68 -4.51
N LEU A 9 3.79 5.33 -5.02
CA LEU A 9 2.78 6.32 -5.35
C LEU A 9 2.29 7.01 -4.06
N ALA A 10 2.02 8.32 -4.17
CA ALA A 10 1.35 9.07 -3.10
C ALA A 10 0.00 8.44 -2.76
N LEU A 11 -0.38 8.42 -1.47
CA LEU A 11 -1.64 7.78 -1.04
C LEU A 11 -2.88 8.28 -1.79
N PRO A 12 -3.03 9.57 -2.15
CA PRO A 12 -4.15 10.03 -2.96
C PRO A 12 -4.17 9.39 -4.35
N ARG A 13 -3.00 9.07 -4.94
CA ARG A 13 -2.92 8.34 -6.21
C ARG A 13 -3.27 6.87 -6.05
N VAL A 14 -2.88 6.26 -4.94
CA VAL A 14 -3.31 4.88 -4.61
C VAL A 14 -4.83 4.83 -4.44
N ALA A 15 -5.42 5.77 -3.70
CA ALA A 15 -6.86 5.92 -3.58
C ALA A 15 -7.53 6.14 -4.94
N ALA A 16 -6.93 6.95 -5.82
CA ALA A 16 -7.46 7.18 -7.16
C ALA A 16 -7.54 5.89 -8.01
N ILE A 17 -6.58 4.97 -7.87
CA ILE A 17 -6.62 3.67 -8.53
C ILE A 17 -7.78 2.81 -8.02
N MET A 18 -8.00 2.81 -6.70
CA MET A 18 -9.13 2.08 -6.09
C MET A 18 -10.48 2.65 -6.53
N LEU A 19 -10.60 3.97 -6.58
CA LEU A 19 -11.78 4.67 -7.05
C LEU A 19 -12.07 4.39 -8.53
N GLU A 20 -11.05 4.33 -9.38
CA GLU A 20 -11.22 3.95 -10.79
C GLU A 20 -11.72 2.52 -10.93
N GLY A 21 -11.16 1.58 -10.17
CA GLY A 21 -11.61 0.18 -10.14
C GLY A 21 -13.08 0.05 -9.74
N LEU A 22 -13.46 0.73 -8.65
CA LEU A 22 -14.85 0.76 -8.15
C LEU A 22 -15.82 1.44 -9.14
N ARG A 23 -15.39 2.51 -9.83
CA ARG A 23 -16.23 3.17 -10.84
C ARG A 23 -16.38 2.32 -12.10
N ALA A 24 -15.33 1.62 -12.52
CA ALA A 24 -15.38 0.70 -13.65
C ALA A 24 -16.29 -0.52 -13.38
N GLN A 25 -16.49 -0.87 -12.10
CA GLN A 25 -17.49 -1.85 -11.65
C GLN A 25 -18.91 -1.24 -11.50
N GLY A 26 -19.06 0.09 -11.61
CA GLY A 26 -20.35 0.77 -11.46
C GLY A 26 -20.85 0.83 -10.02
N ILE A 27 -19.96 0.71 -9.03
CA ILE A 27 -20.31 0.70 -7.60
C ILE A 27 -20.41 2.13 -7.05
N VAL A 28 -19.45 2.97 -7.43
CA VAL A 28 -19.39 4.37 -6.98
C VAL A 28 -19.11 5.31 -8.15
N ASP A 29 -19.41 6.58 -7.94
CA ASP A 29 -18.90 7.70 -8.72
C ASP A 29 -18.31 8.74 -7.78
N ILE A 30 -17.53 9.68 -8.32
CA ILE A 30 -16.89 10.73 -7.52
C ILE A 30 -17.76 11.98 -7.59
N ALA A 31 -18.39 12.33 -6.46
CA ALA A 31 -19.17 13.56 -6.35
C ALA A 31 -18.28 14.79 -6.24
N LYS A 32 -17.17 14.67 -5.49
CA LYS A 32 -16.18 15.74 -5.30
C LYS A 32 -14.80 15.14 -5.06
N GLU A 33 -13.76 15.77 -5.61
CA GLU A 33 -12.37 15.36 -5.38
C GLU A 33 -11.75 16.01 -4.13
N ASP A 34 -12.24 17.19 -3.71
CA ASP A 34 -11.71 17.94 -2.56
C ASP A 34 -12.82 18.70 -1.78
N PRO A 35 -13.21 18.27 -0.56
CA PRO A 35 -12.81 17.02 0.06
C PRO A 35 -13.37 15.82 -0.72
N LEU A 36 -12.64 14.71 -0.76
CA LEU A 36 -13.07 13.51 -1.47
C LEU A 36 -14.44 13.05 -0.94
N THR A 37 -15.42 13.01 -1.85
CA THR A 37 -16.81 12.61 -1.57
C THR A 37 -17.30 11.68 -2.67
N LEU A 38 -17.84 10.53 -2.27
CA LEU A 38 -18.36 9.52 -3.18
C LEU A 38 -19.88 9.62 -3.34
N ARG A 39 -20.36 9.14 -4.47
CA ARG A 39 -21.76 8.83 -4.72
C ARG A 39 -21.89 7.33 -4.95
N PHE A 40 -22.54 6.62 -4.04
CA PHE A 40 -22.82 5.19 -4.21
C PHE A 40 -23.89 4.99 -5.29
N LEU A 41 -23.57 4.17 -6.29
CA LEU A 41 -24.46 3.83 -7.41
C LEU A 41 -25.13 2.47 -7.22
N SER A 42 -24.47 1.56 -6.50
CA SER A 42 -24.90 0.18 -6.29
C SER A 42 -24.53 -0.30 -4.89
N ALA A 43 -25.29 -1.26 -4.36
CA ALA A 43 -24.96 -2.00 -3.15
C ALA A 43 -24.28 -3.36 -3.45
N ALA A 44 -23.83 -3.55 -4.70
CA ALA A 44 -23.05 -4.72 -5.08
C ALA A 44 -21.72 -4.76 -4.34
N GLN A 45 -21.25 -5.97 -4.04
CA GLN A 45 -19.92 -6.16 -3.50
C GLN A 45 -18.88 -5.90 -4.60
N ALA A 46 -17.80 -5.22 -4.22
CA ALA A 46 -16.61 -5.06 -5.03
C ALA A 46 -15.91 -6.41 -5.22
N GLU A 47 -15.33 -6.58 -6.40
CA GLU A 47 -14.64 -7.83 -6.76
C GLU A 47 -13.40 -8.09 -5.88
N SER A 48 -12.74 -7.03 -5.38
CA SER A 48 -11.57 -7.13 -4.53
C SER A 48 -11.88 -6.88 -3.06
N GLN A 49 -11.32 -7.72 -2.18
CA GLN A 49 -11.34 -7.47 -0.73
C GLN A 49 -10.70 -6.12 -0.35
N HIS A 50 -9.70 -5.65 -1.10
CA HIS A 50 -9.11 -4.32 -0.85
C HIS A 50 -10.09 -3.20 -1.16
N GLU A 51 -10.89 -3.34 -2.22
CA GLU A 51 -11.90 -2.35 -2.60
C GLU A 51 -13.04 -2.32 -1.57
N GLU A 52 -13.48 -3.49 -1.10
CA GLU A 52 -14.44 -3.60 0.02
C GLU A 52 -13.94 -2.89 1.28
N ARG A 53 -12.71 -3.17 1.71
CA ARG A 53 -12.12 -2.53 2.89
C ARG A 53 -11.92 -1.02 2.69
N PHE A 54 -11.62 -0.59 1.47
CA PHE A 54 -11.53 0.83 1.14
C PHE A 54 -12.89 1.53 1.21
N LEU A 55 -13.95 0.90 0.70
CA LEU A 55 -15.33 1.43 0.80
C LEU A 55 -15.80 1.58 2.24
N ALA A 56 -15.36 0.69 3.15
CA ALA A 56 -15.68 0.77 4.57
C ALA A 56 -15.10 2.03 5.26
N ALA A 57 -14.14 2.72 4.63
CA ALA A 57 -13.58 3.98 5.12
C ALA A 57 -14.42 5.21 4.73
N PHE A 58 -15.62 5.03 4.19
CA PHE A 58 -16.56 6.09 3.85
C PHE A 58 -17.85 5.95 4.66
N ASP A 59 -18.45 7.09 5.03
CA ASP A 59 -19.76 7.09 5.67
C ASP A 59 -20.92 6.91 4.66
N ALA A 60 -22.16 6.83 5.16
CA ALA A 60 -23.35 6.68 4.33
C ALA A 60 -23.60 7.87 3.37
N SER A 61 -22.98 9.03 3.62
CA SER A 61 -23.04 10.21 2.75
C SER A 61 -21.91 10.24 1.71
N GLY A 62 -20.98 9.28 1.78
CA GLY A 62 -19.81 9.17 0.91
C GLY A 62 -18.63 10.03 1.32
N LEU A 63 -18.62 10.59 2.54
CA LEU A 63 -17.48 11.33 3.08
C LEU A 63 -16.43 10.36 3.64
N VAL A 64 -15.16 10.72 3.46
CA VAL A 64 -14.05 9.95 4.02
C VAL A 64 -14.09 10.03 5.56
N LEU A 65 -14.03 8.87 6.21
CA LEU A 65 -13.81 8.73 7.65
C LEU A 65 -12.30 8.66 7.91
N PRO A 66 -11.64 9.72 8.43
CA PRO A 66 -10.18 9.79 8.44
C PRO A 66 -9.51 8.66 9.22
N GLY A 67 -10.07 8.25 10.37
CA GLY A 67 -9.54 7.14 11.16
C GLY A 67 -9.57 5.83 10.38
N LEU A 68 -10.73 5.46 9.82
CA LEU A 68 -10.87 4.20 9.07
C LEU A 68 -10.04 4.20 7.78
N MET A 69 -9.87 5.37 7.14
CA MET A 69 -8.98 5.50 6.00
C MET A 69 -7.52 5.31 6.39
N ALA A 70 -7.11 5.82 7.56
CA ALA A 70 -5.77 5.62 8.10
C ALA A 70 -5.52 4.13 8.37
N ASP A 71 -6.44 3.49 9.10
CA ASP A 71 -6.38 2.07 9.46
C ASP A 71 -6.26 1.20 8.19
N PHE A 72 -7.05 1.51 7.16
CA PHE A 72 -7.00 0.82 5.88
C PHE A 72 -5.62 0.89 5.22
N PHE A 73 -5.02 2.08 5.16
CA PHE A 73 -3.68 2.23 4.58
C PHE A 73 -2.62 1.57 5.45
N GLU A 74 -2.68 1.73 6.78
CA GLU A 74 -1.75 1.13 7.72
C GLU A 74 -1.73 -0.40 7.60
N ASP A 75 -2.91 -1.04 7.68
CA ASP A 75 -3.02 -2.50 7.57
C ASP A 75 -2.51 -3.00 6.21
N THR A 76 -2.81 -2.27 5.13
CA THR A 76 -2.37 -2.66 3.79
C THR A 76 -0.86 -2.53 3.65
N ILE A 77 -0.26 -1.47 4.19
CA ILE A 77 1.19 -1.27 4.20
C ILE A 77 1.86 -2.35 5.05
N LYS A 78 1.33 -2.67 6.23
CA LYS A 78 1.86 -3.73 7.08
C LYS A 78 1.85 -5.09 6.38
N ALA A 79 0.72 -5.45 5.77
CA ALA A 79 0.62 -6.69 4.99
C ALA A 79 1.60 -6.72 3.80
N LEU A 80 1.82 -5.57 3.14
CA LEU A 80 2.82 -5.45 2.09
C LEU A 80 4.25 -5.63 2.63
N GLN A 81 4.59 -4.98 3.74
CA GLN A 81 5.91 -5.09 4.39
C GLN A 81 6.25 -6.53 4.75
N GLU A 82 5.29 -7.27 5.30
CA GLU A 82 5.43 -8.70 5.58
C GLU A 82 5.71 -9.53 4.32
N LYS A 83 5.10 -9.18 3.17
CA LYS A 83 5.31 -9.88 1.89
C LYS A 83 6.67 -9.59 1.26
N ILE A 84 7.21 -8.38 1.46
CA ILE A 84 8.43 -7.92 0.78
C ILE A 84 9.69 -7.99 1.65
N TRP A 85 9.60 -8.54 2.86
CA TRP A 85 10.68 -8.46 3.86
C TRP A 85 12.03 -9.06 3.39
N ASP A 86 11.99 -10.18 2.66
CA ASP A 86 13.15 -10.90 2.10
C ASP A 86 13.13 -10.88 0.56
N CYS A 87 12.48 -9.86 0.00
CA CYS A 87 12.25 -9.75 -1.44
C CYS A 87 13.34 -8.90 -2.10
N ASP A 88 13.79 -9.31 -3.29
CA ASP A 88 14.53 -8.42 -4.19
C ASP A 88 13.57 -7.33 -4.72
N LEU A 89 13.59 -6.18 -4.05
CA LEU A 89 12.70 -5.07 -4.33
C LEU A 89 12.90 -4.51 -5.74
N GLU A 90 14.13 -4.46 -6.24
CA GLU A 90 14.41 -3.88 -7.56
C GLU A 90 13.97 -4.81 -8.68
N ALA A 91 14.23 -6.11 -8.55
CA ALA A 91 13.72 -7.11 -9.49
C ALA A 91 12.17 -7.11 -9.52
N THR A 92 11.54 -6.96 -8.35
CA THR A 92 10.09 -6.96 -8.21
C THR A 92 9.45 -5.70 -8.81
N LYS A 93 10.03 -4.53 -8.54
CA LYS A 93 9.63 -3.27 -9.19
C LYS A 93 9.82 -3.35 -10.70
N ALA A 94 10.92 -3.92 -11.19
CA ALA A 94 11.17 -4.11 -12.62
C ALA A 94 10.12 -5.01 -13.28
N HIS A 95 9.74 -6.11 -12.62
CA HIS A 95 8.68 -7.00 -13.07
C HIS A 95 7.34 -6.26 -13.23
N TYR A 96 6.91 -5.51 -12.22
CA TYR A 96 5.65 -4.78 -12.29
C TYR A 96 5.66 -3.59 -13.26
N ARG A 97 6.80 -2.91 -13.44
CA ARG A 97 6.97 -1.90 -14.50
C ARG A 97 6.72 -2.51 -15.88
N LYS A 98 7.21 -3.73 -16.13
CA LYS A 98 6.97 -4.44 -17.39
C LYS A 98 5.48 -4.78 -17.57
N MET A 99 4.83 -5.31 -16.53
CA MET A 99 3.38 -5.59 -16.57
C MET A 99 2.53 -4.35 -16.86
N LEU A 100 2.91 -3.19 -16.31
CA LEU A 100 2.22 -1.92 -16.58
C LEU A 100 2.33 -1.50 -18.05
N LEU A 101 3.52 -1.66 -18.64
CA LEU A 101 3.72 -1.41 -20.07
C LEU A 101 2.85 -2.35 -20.92
N GLU A 102 2.87 -3.65 -20.62
CA GLU A 102 2.06 -4.65 -21.32
C GLU A 102 0.56 -4.34 -21.21
N THR A 103 0.08 -3.98 -20.01
CA THR A 103 -1.31 -3.57 -19.77
C THR A 103 -1.70 -2.35 -20.61
N THR A 104 -0.81 -1.35 -20.68
CA THR A 104 -1.05 -0.13 -21.47
C THR A 104 -1.19 -0.44 -22.96
N GLU A 105 -0.39 -1.37 -23.49
CA GLU A 105 -0.53 -1.80 -24.88
C GLU A 105 -1.82 -2.60 -25.12
N VAL A 106 -2.20 -3.49 -24.19
CA VAL A 106 -3.48 -4.20 -24.24
C VAL A 106 -4.65 -3.22 -24.25
N GLU A 107 -4.63 -2.17 -23.41
CA GLU A 107 -5.69 -1.16 -23.41
C GLU A 107 -5.82 -0.41 -24.73
N LYS A 108 -4.69 -0.06 -25.37
CA LYS A 108 -4.71 0.55 -26.70
C LYS A 108 -5.36 -0.38 -27.72
N GLU A 109 -5.01 -1.67 -27.68
CA GLU A 109 -5.61 -2.68 -28.55
C GLU A 109 -7.11 -2.84 -28.27
N MET A 110 -7.51 -2.87 -26.99
CA MET A 110 -8.90 -3.01 -26.57
C MET A 110 -9.83 -1.93 -27.11
N ASN A 111 -9.33 -0.71 -27.38
CA ASN A 111 -10.13 0.34 -28.02
C ASN A 111 -10.62 -0.05 -29.43
N THR A 112 -9.97 -1.02 -30.06
CA THR A 112 -10.36 -1.56 -31.37
C THR A 112 -11.29 -2.78 -31.25
N TRP A 113 -11.49 -3.30 -30.04
CA TRP A 113 -12.28 -4.51 -29.79
C TRP A 113 -13.76 -4.20 -29.64
N THR A 114 -14.61 -5.18 -30.02
CA THR A 114 -16.04 -5.13 -29.74
C THR A 114 -16.31 -5.19 -28.23
N GLU A 115 -17.49 -4.73 -27.81
CA GLU A 115 -17.89 -4.75 -26.40
C GLU A 115 -17.86 -6.18 -25.82
N GLU A 116 -18.33 -7.17 -26.58
CA GLU A 116 -18.38 -8.57 -26.14
C GLU A 116 -16.98 -9.12 -25.87
N ARG A 117 -16.02 -8.82 -26.76
CA ARG A 117 -14.63 -9.23 -26.58
C ARG A 117 -14.00 -8.53 -25.37
N ARG A 118 -14.30 -7.24 -25.17
CA ARG A 118 -13.84 -6.51 -23.98
C ARG A 118 -14.37 -7.15 -22.71
N LEU A 119 -15.68 -7.40 -22.62
CA LEU A 119 -16.30 -8.03 -21.45
C LEU A 119 -15.73 -9.42 -21.17
N ALA A 120 -15.54 -10.25 -22.19
CA ALA A 120 -14.92 -11.57 -22.05
C ALA A 120 -13.46 -11.51 -21.57
N TYR A 121 -12.71 -10.50 -22.00
CA TYR A 121 -11.35 -10.28 -21.50
C TYR A 121 -11.35 -9.88 -20.03
N ARG A 122 -12.22 -8.95 -19.63
CA ARG A 122 -12.33 -8.50 -18.23
C ARG A 122 -12.69 -9.66 -17.30
N SER A 123 -13.64 -10.51 -17.69
CA SER A 123 -14.08 -11.63 -16.86
C SER A 123 -13.04 -12.76 -16.75
N SER A 124 -12.12 -12.87 -17.72
CA SER A 124 -11.05 -13.88 -17.70
C SER A 124 -9.76 -13.41 -17.03
N HIS A 125 -9.59 -12.11 -16.80
CA HIS A 125 -8.39 -11.54 -16.21
C HIS A 125 -8.68 -11.06 -14.78
N ALA A 126 -8.36 -11.91 -13.82
CA ALA A 126 -8.44 -11.56 -12.41
C ALA A 126 -7.63 -10.28 -12.14
N ASN A 127 -8.24 -9.32 -11.45
CA ASN A 127 -7.68 -7.99 -11.19
C ASN A 127 -7.58 -7.06 -12.41
N TRP A 128 -8.31 -7.33 -13.50
CA TRP A 128 -8.36 -6.42 -14.65
C TRP A 128 -8.65 -4.98 -14.23
N TYR A 129 -9.68 -4.76 -13.39
CA TYR A 129 -10.07 -3.43 -12.95
C TYR A 129 -8.95 -2.68 -12.22
N TYR A 130 -8.14 -3.40 -11.43
CA TYR A 130 -6.99 -2.83 -10.77
C TYR A 130 -5.92 -2.38 -11.76
N TRP A 131 -5.54 -3.25 -12.69
CA TRP A 131 -4.50 -2.94 -13.68
C TRP A 131 -4.95 -1.86 -14.67
N HIS A 132 -6.22 -1.87 -15.04
CA HIS A 132 -6.89 -0.81 -15.80
C HIS A 132 -6.79 0.54 -15.07
N GLY A 133 -7.22 0.58 -13.81
CA GLY A 133 -7.17 1.81 -13.01
C GLY A 133 -5.75 2.33 -12.83
N TYR A 134 -4.79 1.44 -12.59
CA TYR A 134 -3.38 1.80 -12.53
C TYR A 134 -2.91 2.38 -13.87
N GLY A 135 -3.18 1.70 -14.99
CA GLY A 135 -2.81 2.13 -16.34
C GLY A 135 -3.31 3.53 -16.65
N ILE A 136 -4.60 3.81 -16.41
CA ILE A 136 -5.20 5.13 -16.61
C ILE A 136 -4.49 6.19 -15.75
N ILE A 137 -4.37 5.95 -14.45
CA ILE A 137 -3.80 6.90 -13.49
C ILE A 137 -2.32 7.17 -13.80
N HIS A 138 -1.58 6.16 -14.24
CA HIS A 138 -0.19 6.30 -14.63
C HIS A 138 -0.03 7.05 -15.97
N ALA A 139 -0.83 6.70 -16.98
CA ALA A 139 -0.76 7.31 -18.31
C ALA A 139 -1.34 8.73 -18.38
N ARG A 140 -2.21 9.10 -17.43
CA ARG A 140 -2.90 10.40 -17.39
C ARG A 140 -2.68 11.10 -16.05
N PRO A 141 -1.54 11.79 -15.83
CA PRO A 141 -1.23 12.41 -14.55
C PRO A 141 -2.26 13.45 -14.07
N ALA A 142 -2.90 14.18 -14.99
CA ALA A 142 -3.93 15.16 -14.67
C ALA A 142 -5.26 14.53 -14.20
N TYR A 143 -5.49 13.28 -14.57
CA TYR A 143 -6.72 12.57 -14.25
C TYR A 143 -6.79 12.26 -12.75
N MET A 144 -7.87 12.67 -12.08
CA MET A 144 -8.07 12.57 -10.63
C MET A 144 -6.89 13.13 -9.81
N SER A 145 -6.26 14.18 -10.31
CA SER A 145 -5.11 14.84 -9.65
C SER A 145 -5.55 15.76 -8.50
N ALA A 146 -6.83 16.15 -8.46
CA ALA A 146 -7.39 16.97 -7.40
C ALA A 146 -7.96 16.13 -6.25
N VAL A 147 -7.91 14.80 -6.31
CA VAL A 147 -8.26 13.93 -5.17
C VAL A 147 -7.42 14.32 -3.97
N ARG A 148 -8.11 14.69 -2.88
CA ARG A 148 -7.52 15.01 -1.59
C ARG A 148 -8.05 14.05 -0.53
N LEU A 149 -7.12 13.32 0.07
CA LEU A 149 -7.36 12.57 1.30
C LEU A 149 -7.27 13.51 2.50
N PRO A 150 -7.80 13.11 3.67
CA PRO A 150 -7.64 13.87 4.91
C PRO A 150 -6.18 14.25 5.21
N ASP A 151 -6.01 15.32 5.98
CA ASP A 151 -4.69 15.82 6.38
C ASP A 151 -3.84 14.69 6.96
N GLY A 152 -2.54 14.67 6.62
CA GLY A 152 -1.61 13.59 6.98
C GLY A 152 -1.53 12.42 6.00
N MET A 153 -2.43 12.34 5.01
CA MET A 153 -2.41 11.31 3.95
C MET A 153 -2.13 11.88 2.55
N THR A 154 -1.43 13.00 2.46
CA THR A 154 -1.19 13.71 1.19
C THR A 154 0.06 13.25 0.45
N ALA A 155 0.95 12.54 1.15
CA ALA A 155 2.28 12.20 0.68
C ALA A 155 2.42 10.70 0.34
N GLY A 156 3.65 10.25 0.07
CA GLY A 156 3.98 8.84 -0.13
C GLY A 156 3.81 8.02 1.14
N TYR A 157 3.84 6.69 1.02
CA TYR A 157 3.70 5.80 2.17
C TYR A 157 4.77 6.10 3.24
N ALA A 158 6.02 6.38 2.84
CA ALA A 158 7.12 6.64 3.78
C ALA A 158 6.86 7.90 4.63
N ASP A 159 6.25 8.93 4.04
CA ASP A 159 5.83 10.14 4.75
C ASP A 159 4.60 9.88 5.62
N PHE A 160 3.62 9.10 5.13
CA PHE A 160 2.45 8.69 5.90
C PHE A 160 2.84 7.92 7.17
N MET A 161 3.76 6.97 7.07
CA MET A 161 4.30 6.21 8.20
C MET A 161 5.14 7.06 9.17
N ARG A 162 5.53 8.28 8.77
CA ARG A 162 6.14 9.29 9.65
C ARG A 162 5.13 10.34 10.12
N SER A 163 3.89 10.28 9.66
CA SER A 163 2.89 11.29 9.96
C SER A 163 2.24 11.01 11.32
N ALA A 164 1.80 12.07 12.00
CA ALA A 164 1.07 11.95 13.27
C ALA A 164 -0.25 11.18 13.12
N VAL A 165 -0.80 11.06 11.91
CA VAL A 165 -2.06 10.38 11.63
C VAL A 165 -1.92 8.87 11.78
N CYS A 166 -0.83 8.28 11.27
CA CYS A 166 -0.51 6.87 11.47
C CYS A 166 -0.31 6.51 12.95
N TYR A 167 0.21 7.43 13.76
CA TYR A 167 0.44 7.19 15.20
C TYR A 167 -0.68 7.71 16.12
N SER A 168 -1.73 8.35 15.56
CA SER A 168 -2.78 9.00 16.36
C SER A 168 -3.60 8.03 17.21
N GLY A 169 -3.50 6.72 16.94
CA GLY A 169 -4.06 5.65 17.78
C GLY A 169 -3.34 5.45 19.13
N CYS A 170 -2.20 6.11 19.37
CA CYS A 170 -1.46 6.00 20.64
C CYS A 170 -1.44 7.34 21.39
N PHE A 171 -2.35 7.46 22.37
CA PHE A 171 -2.48 8.51 23.40
C PHE A 171 -1.30 9.52 23.48
N THR A 172 -1.44 10.66 22.80
CA THR A 172 -0.60 11.84 23.07
C THR A 172 -1.50 12.98 23.56
N PRO A 173 -1.25 13.54 24.76
CA PRO A 173 -1.95 14.75 25.20
C PRO A 173 -1.50 15.93 24.34
N VAL A 174 -2.44 16.86 24.13
CA VAL A 174 -2.48 17.92 23.09
C VAL A 174 -1.28 18.92 23.08
N ASN A 175 -0.26 18.75 23.92
CA ASN A 175 0.79 19.76 24.11
C ASN A 175 2.22 19.23 24.34
N VAL A 176 2.55 17.98 24.01
CA VAL A 176 3.93 17.50 24.19
C VAL A 176 4.40 16.59 23.05
N GLY A 177 5.31 17.11 22.23
CA GLY A 177 6.29 16.30 21.48
C GLY A 177 5.81 15.74 20.14
N THR A 178 6.54 16.07 19.09
CA THR A 178 6.34 15.60 17.71
C THR A 178 6.57 14.10 17.56
N VAL A 179 6.14 13.57 16.42
CA VAL A 179 6.31 12.18 15.93
C VAL A 179 7.70 11.59 16.23
N ASP A 180 8.76 12.41 16.24
CA ASP A 180 10.13 11.99 16.56
C ASP A 180 10.26 11.33 17.95
N ALA A 181 9.46 11.75 18.94
CA ALA A 181 9.48 11.17 20.27
C ALA A 181 8.87 9.75 20.28
N CYS A 182 7.78 9.52 19.56
CA CYS A 182 7.15 8.20 19.43
C CYS A 182 7.98 7.25 18.55
N HIS A 183 8.51 7.75 17.42
CA HIS A 183 9.42 7.00 16.57
C HIS A 183 10.67 6.59 17.36
N SER A 184 11.30 7.52 18.07
CA SER A 184 12.50 7.21 18.86
C SER A 184 12.24 6.29 20.04
N ALA A 185 11.09 6.40 20.71
CA ALA A 185 10.79 5.55 21.86
C ALA A 185 10.42 4.12 21.47
N CYS A 186 9.66 3.92 20.39
CA CYS A 186 9.14 2.59 20.01
C CYS A 186 10.00 1.91 18.94
N HIS A 187 10.44 2.63 17.90
CA HIS A 187 11.28 2.07 16.85
C HIS A 187 12.69 1.79 17.38
N ASN A 188 13.34 2.70 18.11
CA ASN A 188 14.68 2.42 18.64
C ASN A 188 14.66 1.35 19.73
N ALA A 189 13.66 1.31 20.60
CA ALA A 189 13.58 0.25 21.62
C ALA A 189 13.39 -1.14 20.99
N CYS A 190 12.58 -1.27 19.94
CA CYS A 190 12.41 -2.54 19.22
C CYS A 190 13.59 -2.85 18.29
N HIS A 191 14.14 -1.85 17.59
CA HIS A 191 15.29 -2.01 16.71
C HIS A 191 16.53 -2.37 17.53
N ASP A 192 16.81 -1.70 18.65
CA ASP A 192 17.94 -2.00 19.53
C ASP A 192 17.77 -3.35 20.22
N ALA A 193 16.55 -3.75 20.62
CA ALA A 193 16.29 -5.08 21.15
C ALA A 193 16.52 -6.19 20.11
N CYS A 194 16.08 -5.98 18.86
CA CYS A 194 16.33 -6.91 17.74
C CYS A 194 17.81 -6.93 17.31
N HIS A 195 18.46 -5.77 17.20
CA HIS A 195 19.89 -5.67 16.88
C HIS A 195 20.74 -6.31 17.98
N SER A 196 20.41 -6.08 19.25
CA SER A 196 21.12 -6.68 20.39
C SER A 196 20.90 -8.19 20.44
N ALA A 197 19.69 -8.70 20.18
CA ALA A 197 19.42 -10.13 20.12
C ALA A 197 20.16 -10.82 18.95
N CYS A 198 20.16 -10.20 17.76
CA CYS A 198 20.86 -10.72 16.58
C CYS A 198 22.40 -10.62 16.72
N HIS A 199 22.96 -9.51 17.22
CA HIS A 199 24.39 -9.41 17.51
C HIS A 199 24.82 -10.42 18.58
N SER A 200 24.02 -10.61 19.64
CA SER A 200 24.34 -11.56 20.71
C SER A 200 24.30 -13.01 20.22
N ALA A 201 23.34 -13.37 19.37
CA ALA A 201 23.24 -14.71 18.78
C ALA A 201 24.42 -14.99 17.83
N CYS A 202 24.81 -14.02 16.99
CA CYS A 202 25.96 -14.15 16.10
C CYS A 202 27.31 -14.18 16.84
N HIS A 203 27.51 -13.33 17.87
CA HIS A 203 28.73 -13.38 18.70
C HIS A 203 28.85 -14.71 19.46
N SER A 204 27.74 -15.23 19.99
CA SER A 204 27.72 -16.49 20.74
C SER A 204 28.01 -17.70 19.84
N ALA A 205 27.47 -17.72 18.62
CA ALA A 205 27.72 -18.78 17.65
C ALA A 205 29.18 -18.79 17.16
N CYS A 206 29.77 -17.61 16.89
CA CYS A 206 31.18 -17.49 16.50
C CYS A 206 32.14 -17.85 17.65
N HIS A 207 31.86 -17.45 18.90
CA HIS A 207 32.66 -17.86 20.06
C HIS A 207 32.56 -19.37 20.33
N SER A 208 31.39 -19.97 20.14
CA SER A 208 31.19 -21.41 20.34
C SER A 208 31.90 -22.25 19.27
N ALA A 209 31.93 -21.76 18.01
CA ALA A 209 32.68 -22.39 16.93
C ALA A 209 34.20 -22.32 17.15
N CYS A 210 34.72 -21.19 17.64
CA CYS A 210 36.13 -21.04 18.01
C CYS A 210 36.52 -21.90 19.23
N HIS A 211 35.67 -21.99 20.25
CA HIS A 211 35.89 -22.89 21.38
C HIS A 211 35.86 -24.36 20.92
N SER A 212 34.90 -24.76 20.10
CA SER A 212 34.81 -26.13 19.56
C SER A 212 36.03 -26.50 18.72
N ALA A 213 36.59 -25.57 17.95
CA ALA A 213 37.84 -25.76 17.21
C ALA A 213 39.07 -25.88 18.14
N CYS A 214 39.10 -25.16 19.27
CA CYS A 214 40.16 -25.30 20.29
C CYS A 214 40.10 -26.63 21.06
N VAL A 215 38.92 -27.14 21.41
CA VAL A 215 38.80 -28.41 22.17
C VAL A 215 38.89 -29.64 21.25
N SER A 216 38.72 -29.48 19.93
CA SER A 216 38.77 -30.57 18.95
C SER A 216 40.08 -30.65 18.16
N GLY A 217 40.94 -29.63 18.25
CA GLY A 217 42.24 -29.57 17.56
C GLY A 217 43.42 -30.19 18.32
N GLY A 218 43.19 -30.78 19.49
CA GLY A 218 44.22 -31.41 20.34
C GLY A 218 44.48 -32.90 20.10
N ALA A 219 43.95 -33.46 19.01
CA ALA A 219 44.21 -34.83 18.60
C ALA A 219 44.78 -34.86 17.18
N LEU A 220 46.08 -34.57 17.09
CA LEU A 220 47.10 -35.20 16.23
C LEU A 220 48.48 -34.65 16.61
#